data_AF-A0A8J6RPV0-F1
#
_entry.id   AF-A0A8J6RPV0-F1
#
_cell.length_a   1.000
_cell.length_b   1.000
_cell.length_c   1.000
_cell.angle_alpha   90.00
_cell.angle_beta   90.00
_cell.angle_gamma   90.00
#
_symmetry.space_group_name_H-M   'P 1'
#
loop_
_entity.id
_entity.type
_entity.pdbx_description
1 polymer ?
#
loop_
_entity_poly.entity_id
_entity_poly.type
_entity_poly.pdbx_seq_one_letter_code
_entity_poly.pdbx_strand_id
1 'polypeptide(L)'
;MKLHPARTYRLLALVLTGILLVALPLLAKDLQLPSSRFVEVRQIRGTVTYQGRQAKVGDRLTTSGQQIATGANSSAVLAVDTAIATINVSENSIVQVKNLSLAAKGGRVTVLGVPKGQARIQARTLKNPNSRLEISSPSGVAGVRGTVFGVAVDPKGKTGISTLEGAVAITAKGQTVRINGGYSSVVFPGSPPTLPRLTKDKLKYKLESLSAIGNNKIRLICIVDPLNLAFLNNRPLEINQKGKIDAILPAPANSDLRLVVRSPLGDEKYYNLGAKLRESGVNSQ
;
A
#
# COMPACT_ATOMS: atom_id res chain seq x y z
N MET A 1 -41.81 -76.30 53.52
CA MET A 1 -42.62 -75.09 53.79
C MET A 1 -41.70 -73.96 54.24
N LYS A 2 -41.27 -73.08 53.32
CA LYS A 2 -41.02 -71.63 53.53
C LYS A 2 -40.35 -71.02 52.29
N LEU A 3 -41.08 -70.06 51.73
CA LEU A 3 -40.85 -68.96 50.79
C LEU A 3 -39.42 -68.63 50.30
N HIS A 4 -39.33 -68.34 48.99
CA HIS A 4 -38.34 -67.43 48.36
C HIS A 4 -38.51 -65.98 48.86
N PRO A 5 -37.48 -65.10 48.81
CA PRO A 5 -37.37 -64.23 47.64
C PRO A 5 -35.95 -63.90 47.15
N ALA A 6 -35.92 -63.45 45.90
CA ALA A 6 -34.79 -63.03 45.09
C ALA A 6 -34.34 -61.57 45.35
N ARG A 7 -33.26 -61.19 44.63
CA ARG A 7 -32.66 -59.84 44.46
C ARG A 7 -31.74 -59.45 45.62
N THR A 8 -30.48 -59.08 45.42
CA THR A 8 -30.06 -57.80 44.82
C THR A 8 -28.54 -57.76 44.54
N TYR A 9 -28.06 -58.00 43.31
CA TYR A 9 -26.69 -57.57 42.90
C TYR A 9 -26.62 -57.25 41.39
N ARG A 10 -27.62 -56.55 40.85
CA ARG A 10 -27.60 -56.06 39.45
C ARG A 10 -27.52 -54.55 39.30
N LEU A 11 -27.29 -53.79 40.37
CA LEU A 11 -27.26 -52.32 40.30
C LEU A 11 -25.92 -51.64 40.58
N LEU A 12 -24.85 -52.35 40.95
CA LEU A 12 -23.59 -51.68 41.33
C LEU A 12 -22.51 -51.61 40.24
N ALA A 13 -22.80 -52.04 39.00
CA ALA A 13 -21.84 -52.01 37.89
C ALA A 13 -22.18 -50.97 36.80
N LEU A 14 -23.17 -50.10 37.02
CA LEU A 14 -23.64 -49.12 36.03
C LEU A 14 -23.47 -47.65 36.44
N VAL A 15 -22.85 -47.38 37.59
CA VAL A 15 -22.60 -46.00 38.07
C VAL A 15 -21.15 -45.56 37.84
N LEU A 16 -20.18 -46.48 37.73
CA LEU A 16 -18.78 -46.11 37.49
C LEU A 16 -18.41 -45.90 36.02
N THR A 17 -19.15 -46.48 35.07
CA THR A 17 -18.99 -46.22 33.62
C THR A 17 -19.71 -44.94 33.18
N GLY A 18 -20.69 -44.46 33.95
CA GLY A 18 -21.42 -43.22 33.66
C GLY A 18 -20.72 -41.94 34.10
N ILE A 19 -19.73 -42.01 35.01
CA ILE A 19 -19.02 -40.83 35.51
C ILE A 19 -17.74 -40.56 34.70
N LEU A 20 -17.17 -41.58 34.03
CA LEU A 20 -15.96 -41.38 33.22
C LEU A 20 -16.23 -40.80 31.82
N LEU A 21 -17.49 -40.79 31.35
CA LEU A 21 -17.89 -40.15 30.09
C LEU A 21 -18.49 -38.75 30.24
N VAL A 22 -18.75 -38.28 31.47
CA VAL A 22 -19.31 -36.93 31.71
C VAL A 22 -18.23 -35.92 32.13
N ALA A 23 -17.00 -36.38 32.42
CA ALA A 23 -15.87 -35.53 32.80
C ALA A 23 -14.96 -35.09 31.63
N LEU A 24 -15.48 -35.02 30.40
CA LEU A 24 -14.76 -34.48 29.23
C LEU A 24 -15.53 -33.36 28.51
N PRO A 25 -15.92 -32.28 29.23
CA PRO A 25 -16.04 -31.00 28.52
C PRO A 25 -15.47 -29.83 29.32
N LEU A 26 -14.27 -29.95 29.89
CA LEU A 26 -13.65 -28.81 30.59
C LEU A 26 -12.14 -28.72 30.42
N LEU A 27 -11.64 -28.96 29.21
CA LEU A 27 -10.34 -28.41 28.81
C LEU A 27 -10.25 -28.11 27.32
N ALA A 28 -11.36 -27.73 26.68
CA ALA A 28 -11.27 -26.80 25.57
C ALA A 28 -10.99 -25.43 26.18
N LYS A 29 -9.77 -25.24 26.73
CA LYS A 29 -9.23 -23.89 26.84
C LYS A 29 -9.35 -23.33 25.44
N ASP A 30 -9.96 -22.15 25.32
CA ASP A 30 -9.86 -21.33 24.13
C ASP A 30 -8.41 -21.39 23.64
N LEU A 31 -8.14 -22.24 22.63
CA LEU A 31 -7.00 -22.03 21.78
C LEU A 31 -7.38 -20.77 21.01
N GLN A 32 -7.19 -19.62 21.66
CA GLN A 32 -6.79 -18.41 20.97
C GLN A 32 -5.46 -18.77 20.33
N LEU A 33 -5.54 -19.53 19.22
CA LEU A 33 -4.50 -19.57 18.21
C LEU A 33 -4.11 -18.11 18.04
N PRO A 34 -2.83 -17.74 18.27
CA PRO A 34 -2.42 -16.35 18.13
C PRO A 34 -2.95 -15.92 16.77
N SER A 35 -3.89 -14.97 16.77
CA SER A 35 -4.61 -14.57 15.57
C SER A 35 -3.55 -14.12 14.60
N SER A 36 -3.13 -14.99 13.67
CA SER A 36 -1.96 -14.71 12.87
C SER A 36 -2.38 -13.55 11.99
N ARG A 37 -1.89 -12.36 12.31
CA ARG A 37 -2.22 -11.16 11.56
C ARG A 37 -1.44 -11.24 10.26
N PHE A 38 -2.07 -10.88 9.15
CA PHE A 38 -1.43 -10.99 7.85
C PHE A 38 -1.94 -9.94 6.86
N VAL A 39 -1.09 -9.68 5.87
CA VAL A 39 -1.49 -9.11 4.60
C VAL A 39 -1.48 -10.23 3.56
N GLU A 40 -2.61 -10.50 2.93
CA GLU A 40 -2.77 -11.58 1.95
C GLU A 40 -2.80 -11.02 0.53
N VAL A 41 -2.09 -11.68 -0.39
CA VAL A 41 -2.17 -11.40 -1.82
C VAL A 41 -3.47 -11.99 -2.38
N ARG A 42 -4.38 -11.13 -2.84
CA ARG A 42 -5.69 -11.52 -3.38
C ARG A 42 -5.71 -11.63 -4.90
N GLN A 43 -5.01 -10.73 -5.58
CA GLN A 43 -4.95 -10.69 -7.05
C GLN A 43 -3.56 -10.27 -7.50
N ILE A 44 -3.14 -10.80 -8.65
CA ILE A 44 -1.86 -10.52 -9.30
C ILE A 44 -2.12 -10.29 -10.79
N ARG A 45 -1.49 -9.26 -11.35
CA ARG A 45 -1.36 -9.06 -12.79
C ARG A 45 0.11 -8.77 -13.11
N GLY A 46 0.66 -9.46 -14.11
CA GLY A 46 2.04 -9.28 -14.54
C GLY A 46 3.08 -9.83 -13.55
N THR A 47 4.20 -9.14 -13.44
CA THR A 47 5.34 -9.51 -12.59
C THR A 47 5.19 -8.92 -11.20
N VAL A 48 4.83 -9.77 -10.24
CA VAL A 48 4.72 -9.41 -8.82
C VAL A 48 5.62 -10.33 -8.03
N THR A 49 6.48 -9.77 -7.18
CA THR A 49 7.41 -10.54 -6.36
C THR A 49 7.08 -10.40 -4.87
N TYR A 50 7.27 -11.50 -4.16
CA TYR A 50 7.16 -11.63 -2.72
C TYR A 50 8.47 -12.23 -2.22
N GLN A 51 9.24 -11.48 -1.43
CA GLN A 51 10.54 -11.94 -0.88
C GLN A 51 11.50 -12.50 -1.94
N GLY A 52 11.60 -11.84 -3.09
CA GLY A 52 12.53 -12.23 -4.15
C GLY A 52 12.04 -13.36 -5.08
N ARG A 53 10.95 -14.06 -4.73
CA ARG A 53 10.29 -15.01 -5.64
C ARG A 53 9.06 -14.39 -6.29
N GLN A 54 8.57 -14.99 -7.37
CA GLN A 54 7.24 -14.67 -7.91
C GLN A 54 6.18 -14.87 -6.81
N ALA A 55 5.32 -13.87 -6.64
CA ALA A 55 4.19 -13.93 -5.72
C ALA A 55 3.09 -14.85 -6.29
N LYS A 56 2.32 -15.45 -5.39
CA LYS A 56 1.14 -16.26 -5.69
C LYS A 56 -0.06 -15.71 -4.93
N VAL A 57 -1.25 -15.85 -5.51
CA VAL A 57 -2.49 -15.57 -4.78
C VAL A 57 -2.56 -16.51 -3.57
N GLY A 58 -2.90 -15.95 -2.41
CA GLY A 58 -2.87 -16.64 -1.12
C GLY A 58 -1.56 -16.49 -0.34
N ASP A 59 -0.51 -15.90 -0.92
CA ASP A 59 0.70 -15.54 -0.18
C ASP A 59 0.36 -14.60 0.98
N ARG A 60 0.94 -14.86 2.16
CA ARG A 60 0.68 -14.08 3.39
C ARG A 60 1.96 -13.46 3.93
N LEU A 61 1.93 -12.14 4.06
CA LEU A 61 2.94 -11.37 4.79
C LEU A 61 2.52 -11.28 6.25
N THR A 62 3.28 -11.89 7.15
CA THR A 62 2.99 -12.00 8.58
C THR A 62 3.99 -11.26 9.44
N THR A 63 5.21 -11.02 8.95
CA THR A 63 6.30 -10.43 9.74
C THR A 63 6.78 -9.09 9.19
N SER A 64 7.35 -8.28 10.08
CA SER A 64 7.99 -7.02 9.68
C SER A 64 9.11 -7.26 8.67
N GLY A 65 9.23 -6.36 7.70
CA GLY A 65 10.21 -6.44 6.62
C GLY A 65 9.68 -7.13 5.36
N GLN A 66 8.68 -8.01 5.49
CA GLN A 66 8.09 -8.67 4.34
C GLN A 66 7.40 -7.67 3.41
N GLN A 67 7.55 -7.86 2.10
CA GLN A 67 7.08 -6.91 1.09
C GLN A 67 6.58 -7.59 -0.19
N ILE A 68 5.65 -6.92 -0.85
CA ILE A 68 5.21 -7.16 -2.22
C ILE A 68 5.78 -6.05 -3.10
N ALA A 69 6.36 -6.44 -4.23
CA ALA A 69 6.83 -5.51 -5.25
C ALA A 69 6.19 -5.83 -6.61
N THR A 70 5.78 -4.80 -7.34
CA THR A 70 5.22 -4.90 -8.68
C THR A 70 6.22 -4.36 -9.70
N GLY A 71 6.40 -5.04 -10.83
CA GLY A 71 7.19 -4.58 -11.97
C GLY A 71 6.40 -3.62 -12.87
N ALA A 72 6.95 -3.31 -14.05
CA ALA A 72 6.25 -2.59 -15.10
C ALA A 72 5.05 -3.40 -15.62
N ASN A 73 3.97 -2.73 -16.04
CA ASN A 73 2.71 -3.31 -16.51
C ASN A 73 2.10 -4.35 -15.54
N SER A 74 2.37 -4.19 -14.24
CA SER A 74 2.01 -5.17 -13.21
C SER A 74 1.21 -4.52 -12.09
N SER A 75 0.35 -5.29 -11.42
CA SER A 75 -0.41 -4.79 -10.27
C SER A 75 -0.73 -5.93 -9.30
N ALA A 76 -1.04 -5.57 -8.05
CA ALA A 76 -1.48 -6.51 -7.04
C ALA A 76 -2.61 -5.94 -6.19
N VAL A 77 -3.50 -6.81 -5.70
CA VAL A 77 -4.49 -6.44 -4.68
C VAL A 77 -4.16 -7.20 -3.40
N LEU A 78 -4.03 -6.47 -2.30
CA LEU A 78 -3.72 -7.02 -0.98
C LEU A 78 -4.88 -6.80 -0.02
N ALA A 79 -5.12 -7.76 0.87
CA ALA A 79 -6.11 -7.66 1.94
C ALA A 79 -5.44 -7.79 3.31
N VAL A 80 -5.72 -6.85 4.22
CA VAL A 80 -5.18 -6.87 5.59
C VAL A 80 -6.20 -7.54 6.52
N ASP A 81 -5.81 -8.62 7.21
CA ASP A 81 -6.66 -9.37 8.14
C ASP A 81 -8.09 -9.59 7.61
N THR A 82 -8.17 -10.05 6.34
CA THR A 82 -9.37 -10.29 5.51
C THR A 82 -10.33 -9.10 5.32
N ALA A 83 -10.04 -7.95 5.91
CA ALA A 83 -11.12 -7.04 6.25
C ALA A 83 -10.65 -5.63 6.68
N ILE A 84 -9.52 -5.44 7.36
CA ILE A 84 -9.12 -4.11 7.87
C ILE A 84 -8.95 -3.08 6.76
N ALA A 85 -8.27 -3.48 5.69
CA ALA A 85 -8.07 -2.65 4.51
C ALA A 85 -7.85 -3.51 3.27
N THR A 86 -8.23 -2.95 2.12
CA THR A 86 -7.84 -3.44 0.80
C THR A 86 -6.84 -2.45 0.19
N ILE A 87 -5.79 -2.95 -0.44
CA ILE A 87 -4.71 -2.15 -1.01
C ILE A 87 -4.52 -2.55 -2.46
N ASN A 88 -4.75 -1.60 -3.37
CA ASN A 88 -4.41 -1.75 -4.78
C ASN A 88 -3.01 -1.18 -4.99
N VAL A 89 -2.08 -2.04 -5.40
CA VAL A 89 -0.68 -1.69 -5.65
C VAL A 89 -0.48 -1.55 -7.15
N SER A 90 -0.16 -0.35 -7.60
CA SER A 90 0.12 -0.09 -9.03
C SER A 90 1.46 -0.64 -9.46
N GLU A 91 1.79 -0.54 -10.75
CA GLU A 91 3.09 -0.95 -11.27
C GLU A 91 4.26 -0.16 -10.65
N ASN A 92 5.46 -0.74 -10.70
CA ASN A 92 6.71 -0.16 -10.22
C ASN A 92 6.64 0.27 -8.74
N SER A 93 5.91 -0.47 -7.92
CA SER A 93 5.57 -0.09 -6.53
C SER A 93 5.98 -1.16 -5.54
N ILE A 94 6.13 -0.74 -4.28
CA ILE A 94 6.40 -1.65 -3.15
C ILE A 94 5.43 -1.34 -2.02
N VAL A 95 4.87 -2.39 -1.42
CA VAL A 95 4.18 -2.33 -0.13
C VAL A 95 4.85 -3.30 0.84
N GLN A 96 5.17 -2.81 2.03
CA GLN A 96 5.91 -3.56 3.05
C GLN A 96 5.10 -3.64 4.35
N VAL A 97 5.17 -4.76 5.05
CA VAL A 97 4.71 -4.87 6.43
C VAL A 97 5.75 -4.28 7.37
N LYS A 98 5.36 -3.29 8.17
CA LYS A 98 6.21 -2.72 9.22
C LYS A 98 5.84 -3.25 10.60
N ASN A 99 4.55 -3.38 10.89
CA ASN A 99 4.06 -3.96 12.14
C ASN A 99 2.65 -4.54 11.97
N LEU A 100 2.43 -5.74 12.51
CA LEU A 100 1.12 -6.37 12.66
C LEU A 100 1.05 -6.95 14.07
N SER A 101 0.47 -6.21 15.02
CA SER A 101 0.40 -6.65 16.42
C SER A 101 -0.98 -6.46 17.05
N LEU A 102 -1.23 -7.13 18.16
CA LEU A 102 -2.39 -6.87 19.00
C LEU A 102 -2.08 -5.75 20.00
N ALA A 103 -3.07 -4.94 20.29
CA ALA A 103 -3.10 -3.98 21.38
C ALA A 103 -4.08 -4.43 22.47
N ALA A 104 -4.12 -3.69 23.58
CA ALA A 104 -5.02 -3.96 24.70
C ALA A 104 -6.48 -4.16 24.23
N LYS A 105 -7.21 -5.03 24.95
CA LYS A 105 -8.63 -5.33 24.69
C LYS A 105 -8.89 -5.78 23.23
N GLY A 106 -7.98 -6.56 22.64
CA GLY A 106 -8.11 -7.08 21.29
C GLY A 106 -8.01 -6.02 20.18
N GLY A 107 -7.39 -4.87 20.48
CA GLY A 107 -7.08 -3.86 19.47
C GLY A 107 -6.10 -4.40 18.42
N ARG A 108 -6.12 -3.85 17.21
CA ARG A 108 -5.23 -4.25 16.11
C ARG A 108 -4.40 -3.06 15.65
N VAL A 109 -3.07 -3.18 15.72
CA VAL A 109 -2.13 -2.16 15.26
C VAL A 109 -1.51 -2.61 13.93
N THR A 110 -1.93 -1.98 12.84
CA THR A 110 -1.38 -2.23 11.50
C THR A 110 -0.51 -1.06 11.08
N VAL A 111 0.75 -1.32 10.79
CA VAL A 111 1.65 -0.34 10.15
C VAL A 111 2.17 -0.97 8.86
N LEU A 112 1.85 -0.34 7.74
CA LEU A 112 2.36 -0.71 6.42
C LEU A 112 3.25 0.40 5.87
N GLY A 113 4.23 0.04 5.07
CA GLY A 113 5.13 0.96 4.39
C GLY A 113 4.86 1.01 2.90
N VAL A 114 4.91 2.21 2.32
CA VAL A 114 4.99 2.44 0.87
C VAL A 114 6.33 3.14 0.61
N PRO A 115 7.44 2.39 0.44
CA PRO A 115 8.75 3.01 0.24
C PRO A 115 8.92 3.64 -1.16
N LYS A 116 8.18 3.16 -2.17
CA LYS A 116 8.15 3.73 -3.53
C LYS A 116 6.90 3.32 -4.30
N GLY A 117 6.56 4.11 -5.32
CA GLY A 117 5.47 3.84 -6.24
C GLY A 117 4.13 4.33 -5.71
N GLN A 118 3.03 3.68 -6.10
CA GLN A 118 1.68 4.10 -5.77
C GLN A 118 0.87 2.96 -5.17
N ALA A 119 0.11 3.28 -4.12
CA ALA A 119 -0.87 2.40 -3.52
C ALA A 119 -2.17 3.16 -3.22
N ARG A 120 -3.31 2.57 -3.59
CA ARG A 120 -4.64 3.06 -3.20
C ARG A 120 -5.19 2.16 -2.10
N ILE A 121 -5.54 2.76 -0.96
CA ILE A 121 -5.97 2.06 0.24
C ILE A 121 -7.43 2.39 0.53
N GLN A 122 -8.23 1.35 0.72
CA GLN A 122 -9.57 1.43 1.27
C GLN A 122 -9.55 0.84 2.66
N ALA A 123 -9.49 1.70 3.67
CA ALA A 123 -9.49 1.33 5.07
C ALA A 123 -10.91 1.40 5.63
N ARG A 124 -11.36 0.35 6.28
CA ARG A 124 -12.67 0.37 6.94
C ARG A 124 -12.60 1.12 8.26
N THR A 125 -13.76 1.54 8.75
CA THR A 125 -13.87 2.11 10.10
C THR A 125 -13.51 1.04 11.13
N LEU A 126 -12.47 1.30 11.91
CA LEU A 126 -12.10 0.44 13.02
C LEU A 126 -13.10 0.69 14.15
N LYS A 127 -13.73 -0.35 14.70
CA LYS A 127 -14.70 -0.20 15.80
C LYS A 127 -14.00 -0.10 17.16
N ASN A 128 -12.93 -0.86 17.35
CA ASN A 128 -12.16 -0.85 18.59
C ASN A 128 -11.29 0.42 18.66
N PRO A 129 -11.36 1.22 19.75
CA PRO A 129 -10.56 2.45 19.90
C PRO A 129 -9.06 2.17 19.97
N ASN A 130 -8.65 1.00 20.45
CA ASN A 130 -7.25 0.58 20.52
C ASN A 130 -6.71 0.05 19.17
N SER A 131 -7.53 0.06 18.11
CA SER A 131 -7.08 -0.31 16.77
C SER A 131 -6.62 0.91 15.98
N ARG A 132 -5.50 0.76 15.29
CA ARG A 132 -4.89 1.81 14.46
C ARG A 132 -4.40 1.22 13.15
N LEU A 133 -4.58 1.98 12.06
CA LEU A 133 -3.97 1.71 10.77
C LEU A 133 -3.10 2.92 10.40
N GLU A 134 -1.84 2.64 10.08
CA GLU A 134 -0.86 3.63 9.64
C GLU A 134 -0.22 3.20 8.32
N ILE A 135 -0.05 4.18 7.43
CA ILE A 135 0.78 4.05 6.23
C ILE A 135 2.02 4.93 6.41
N SER A 136 3.18 4.30 6.49
CA SER A 136 4.48 4.96 6.54
C SER A 136 5.05 5.11 5.12
N SER A 137 5.65 6.27 4.88
CA SER A 137 6.44 6.60 3.70
C SER A 137 7.80 7.14 4.17
N PRO A 138 8.80 7.28 3.28
CA PRO A 138 10.07 7.89 3.65
C PRO A 138 9.93 9.34 4.18
N SER A 139 8.87 10.06 3.77
CA SER A 139 8.68 11.46 4.16
C SER A 139 7.73 11.66 5.35
N GLY A 140 6.98 10.64 5.79
CA GLY A 140 6.03 10.81 6.89
C GLY A 140 5.12 9.61 7.13
N VAL A 141 4.28 9.73 8.16
CA VAL A 141 3.37 8.66 8.61
C VAL A 141 1.92 9.16 8.57
N ALA A 142 1.08 8.45 7.81
CA ALA A 142 -0.34 8.72 7.67
C ALA A 142 -1.16 7.81 8.59
N GLY A 143 -1.86 8.38 9.57
CA GLY A 143 -2.89 7.69 10.36
C GLY A 143 -4.26 7.79 9.68
N VAL A 144 -4.97 6.67 9.59
CA VAL A 144 -6.26 6.60 8.89
C VAL A 144 -7.30 5.78 9.64
N ARG A 145 -8.56 6.15 9.48
CA ARG A 145 -9.71 5.44 10.07
C ARG A 145 -10.95 5.69 9.22
N GLY A 146 -11.48 4.63 8.59
CA GLY A 146 -12.64 4.75 7.69
C GLY A 146 -12.34 5.70 6.53
N THR A 147 -11.37 5.36 5.69
CA THR A 147 -10.78 6.29 4.72
C THR A 147 -10.49 5.59 3.41
N VAL A 148 -10.83 6.22 2.29
CA VAL A 148 -10.37 5.84 0.95
C VAL A 148 -9.39 6.88 0.48
N PHE A 149 -8.14 6.50 0.23
CA PHE A 149 -7.09 7.43 -0.11
C PHE A 149 -5.99 6.77 -0.95
N GLY A 150 -5.17 7.62 -1.54
CA GLY A 150 -4.04 7.25 -2.35
C GLY A 150 -2.74 7.78 -1.77
N VAL A 151 -1.67 7.00 -1.91
CA VAL A 151 -0.30 7.39 -1.56
C VAL A 151 0.59 7.17 -2.77
N ALA A 152 1.36 8.20 -3.13
CA ALA A 152 2.34 8.19 -4.20
C ALA A 152 3.71 8.58 -3.66
N VAL A 153 4.72 7.75 -3.84
CA VAL A 153 6.08 7.97 -3.35
C VAL A 153 7.07 7.89 -4.50
N ASP A 154 7.77 8.99 -4.75
CA ASP A 154 8.79 9.06 -5.80
C ASP A 154 10.12 8.42 -5.35
N PRO A 155 11.13 8.28 -6.24
CA PRO A 155 12.41 7.65 -5.90
C PRO A 155 13.18 8.29 -4.75
N LYS A 156 12.99 9.59 -4.50
CA LYS A 156 13.62 10.32 -3.39
C LYS A 156 12.76 10.36 -2.13
N GLY A 157 11.59 9.75 -2.16
CA GLY A 157 10.69 9.64 -1.01
C GLY A 157 9.64 10.74 -0.92
N LYS A 158 9.55 11.67 -1.89
CA LYS A 158 8.47 12.67 -1.94
C LYS A 158 7.14 11.94 -1.95
N THR A 159 6.31 12.25 -0.96
CA THR A 159 5.04 11.56 -0.72
C THR A 159 3.87 12.48 -1.04
N GLY A 160 3.07 12.12 -2.02
CA GLY A 160 1.76 12.72 -2.30
C GLY A 160 0.64 11.89 -1.67
N ILE A 161 -0.30 12.56 -1.00
CA ILE A 161 -1.48 11.93 -0.42
C ILE A 161 -2.71 12.62 -0.98
N SER A 162 -3.67 11.83 -1.47
CA SER A 162 -4.98 12.30 -1.90
C SER A 162 -6.07 11.51 -1.20
N THR A 163 -6.96 12.21 -0.50
CA THR A 163 -8.07 11.56 0.22
C THR A 163 -9.32 11.65 -0.63
N LEU A 164 -9.91 10.50 -0.95
CA LEU A 164 -11.17 10.44 -1.65
C LEU A 164 -12.34 10.55 -0.66
N GLU A 165 -12.32 9.71 0.38
CA GLU A 165 -13.37 9.65 1.41
C GLU A 165 -12.75 9.60 2.81
N GLY A 166 -13.45 10.18 3.79
CA GLY A 166 -12.99 10.24 5.18
C GLY A 166 -11.91 11.29 5.39
N ALA A 167 -10.87 10.97 6.16
CA ALA A 167 -9.75 11.86 6.39
C ALA A 167 -8.44 11.10 6.70
N VAL A 168 -7.33 11.65 6.20
CA VAL A 168 -5.98 11.21 6.54
C VAL A 168 -5.32 12.24 7.46
N ALA A 169 -4.72 11.79 8.57
CA ALA A 169 -3.82 12.63 9.37
C ALA A 169 -2.37 12.27 9.02
N ILE A 170 -1.68 13.14 8.29
CA ILE A 170 -0.27 12.94 7.92
C ILE A 170 0.63 13.73 8.87
N THR A 171 1.61 13.05 9.46
CA THR A 171 2.60 13.68 10.34
C THR A 171 4.00 13.58 9.71
N ALA A 172 4.69 14.70 9.64
CA ALA A 172 6.10 14.78 9.27
C ALA A 172 6.76 16.00 9.95
N LYS A 173 8.04 15.87 10.34
CA LYS A 173 8.78 16.93 11.03
C LYS A 173 8.03 17.57 12.21
N GLY A 174 7.37 16.74 13.02
CA GLY A 174 6.61 17.17 14.20
C GLY A 174 5.28 17.88 13.90
N GLN A 175 4.95 18.11 12.63
CA GLN A 175 3.70 18.77 12.23
C GLN A 175 2.72 17.75 11.66
N THR A 176 1.46 17.87 12.08
CA THR A 176 0.37 17.02 11.62
C THR A 176 -0.63 17.84 10.83
N VAL A 177 -0.95 17.39 9.62
CA VAL A 177 -1.96 17.98 8.76
C VAL A 177 -3.07 16.98 8.52
N ARG A 178 -4.32 17.43 8.70
CA ARG A 178 -5.52 16.66 8.39
C ARG A 178 -5.96 16.94 6.94
N ILE A 179 -6.10 15.90 6.15
CA ILE A 179 -6.52 15.94 4.74
C ILE A 179 -7.90 15.29 4.66
N ASN A 180 -8.95 16.08 4.47
CA ASN A 180 -10.32 15.57 4.32
C ASN A 180 -10.57 15.04 2.89
N GLY A 181 -11.66 14.28 2.72
CA GLY A 181 -12.13 13.84 1.40
C GLY A 181 -12.21 14.99 0.39
N GLY A 182 -11.70 14.76 -0.82
CA GLY A 182 -11.55 15.77 -1.86
C GLY A 182 -10.26 16.59 -1.77
N TYR A 183 -9.44 16.45 -0.73
CA TYR A 183 -8.20 17.22 -0.55
C TYR A 183 -6.94 16.35 -0.67
N SER A 184 -5.82 17.03 -0.94
CA SER A 184 -4.50 16.45 -1.10
C SER A 184 -3.43 17.27 -0.38
N SER A 185 -2.34 16.61 0.00
CA SER A 185 -1.13 17.22 0.56
C SER A 185 0.12 16.52 0.03
N VAL A 186 1.25 17.23 0.04
CA VAL A 186 2.56 16.71 -0.35
C VAL A 186 3.52 16.84 0.81
N VAL A 187 4.38 15.85 0.97
CA VAL A 187 5.46 15.85 1.97
C VAL A 187 6.76 15.55 1.24
N PHE A 188 7.72 16.48 1.36
CA PHE A 188 9.09 16.26 0.91
C PHE A 188 9.94 15.72 2.06
N PRO A 189 10.94 14.87 1.77
CA PRO A 189 11.85 14.41 2.80
C PRO A 189 12.48 15.60 3.50
N GLY A 190 12.47 15.59 4.82
CA GLY A 190 13.02 16.70 5.60
C GLY A 190 12.07 17.90 5.81
N SER A 191 10.85 17.88 5.29
CA SER A 191 9.88 18.99 5.40
C SER A 191 8.57 18.56 6.09
N PRO A 192 7.83 19.51 6.71
CA PRO A 192 6.47 19.23 7.17
C PRO A 192 5.52 19.04 5.97
N PRO A 193 4.31 18.47 6.18
CA PRO A 193 3.31 18.36 5.13
C PRO A 193 2.85 19.74 4.67
N THR A 194 2.60 19.91 3.36
CA THR A 194 1.96 21.14 2.86
C THR A 194 0.54 21.26 3.39
N LEU A 195 0.01 22.49 3.48
CA LEU A 195 -1.42 22.69 3.75
C LEU A 195 -2.28 21.92 2.73
N PRO A 196 -3.43 21.35 3.15
CA PRO A 196 -4.31 20.64 2.24
C PRO A 196 -4.84 21.58 1.16
N ARG A 197 -4.83 21.12 -0.08
CA ARG A 197 -5.49 21.81 -1.20
C ARG A 197 -6.51 20.89 -1.86
N LEU A 198 -7.50 21.47 -2.54
CA LEU A 198 -8.46 20.70 -3.32
C LEU A 198 -7.72 19.82 -4.33
N THR A 199 -8.07 18.54 -4.36
CA THR A 199 -7.53 17.59 -5.33
C THR A 199 -8.03 17.98 -6.70
N LYS A 200 -7.10 18.38 -7.57
CA LYS A 200 -7.38 18.65 -8.97
C LYS A 200 -6.57 17.64 -9.77
N ASP A 201 -7.20 16.58 -10.27
CA ASP A 201 -6.56 15.58 -11.12
C ASP A 201 -6.34 16.10 -12.54
N LYS A 202 -5.65 17.24 -12.63
CA LYS A 202 -5.08 17.75 -13.88
C LYS A 202 -3.73 17.06 -14.03
N LEU A 203 -3.75 15.82 -14.52
CA LEU A 203 -2.56 15.02 -14.87
C LEU A 203 -1.83 15.61 -16.09
N LYS A 204 -1.47 16.90 -16.01
CA LYS A 204 -0.86 17.70 -17.08
C LYS A 204 0.64 17.85 -16.84
N TYR A 205 1.36 18.10 -17.92
CA TYR A 205 2.75 18.52 -17.90
C TYR A 205 2.92 19.81 -18.72
N LYS A 206 3.93 20.61 -18.38
CA LYS A 206 4.43 21.72 -19.20
C LYS A 206 5.87 21.40 -19.57
N LEU A 207 6.15 21.22 -20.86
CA LEU A 207 7.52 21.05 -21.33
C LEU A 207 8.25 22.38 -21.30
N GLU A 208 9.44 22.43 -20.69
CA GLU A 208 10.35 23.58 -20.78
C GLU A 208 11.41 23.33 -21.84
N SER A 209 12.04 22.16 -21.83
CA SER A 209 12.95 21.74 -22.88
C SER A 209 13.03 20.22 -23.00
N LEU A 210 13.34 19.75 -24.20
CA LEU A 210 13.69 18.38 -24.49
C LEU A 210 14.77 18.42 -25.56
N SER A 211 15.96 17.94 -25.24
CA SER A 211 17.11 18.00 -26.15
C SER A 211 17.98 16.76 -26.05
N ALA A 212 18.67 16.42 -27.13
CA ALA A 212 19.73 15.43 -27.09
C ALA A 212 20.97 15.98 -26.38
N ILE A 213 21.67 15.13 -25.61
CA ILE A 213 22.99 15.41 -25.05
C ILE A 213 23.95 14.35 -25.57
N GLY A 214 24.84 14.75 -26.48
CA GLY A 214 25.72 13.82 -27.19
C GLY A 214 24.90 12.75 -27.95
N ASN A 215 25.49 11.57 -28.13
CA ASN A 215 24.91 10.58 -29.05
C ASN A 215 23.83 9.70 -28.40
N ASN A 216 23.86 9.51 -27.07
CA ASN A 216 23.07 8.46 -26.40
C ASN A 216 22.28 8.96 -25.17
N LYS A 217 22.16 10.27 -24.95
CA LYS A 217 21.41 10.83 -23.83
C LYS A 217 20.44 11.91 -24.29
N ILE A 218 19.43 12.15 -23.48
CA ILE A 218 18.52 13.28 -23.60
C ILE A 218 18.45 14.02 -22.26
N ARG A 219 18.16 15.32 -22.31
CA ARG A 219 17.73 16.10 -21.16
C ARG A 219 16.24 16.39 -21.29
N LEU A 220 15.47 16.00 -20.29
CA LEU A 220 14.07 16.37 -20.16
C LEU A 220 13.94 17.41 -19.05
N ILE A 221 13.42 18.58 -19.40
CA ILE A 221 13.02 19.61 -18.43
C ILE A 221 11.53 19.87 -18.60
N CYS A 222 10.74 19.54 -17.57
CA CYS A 222 9.31 19.80 -17.57
C CYS A 222 8.79 20.07 -16.16
N ILE A 223 7.57 20.63 -16.09
CA ILE A 223 6.85 20.87 -14.85
C ILE A 223 5.61 19.99 -14.82
N VAL A 224 5.38 19.32 -13.70
CA VAL A 224 4.15 18.59 -13.35
C VAL A 224 3.65 19.06 -11.98
N ASP A 225 2.41 18.74 -11.61
CA ASP A 225 1.96 18.96 -10.23
C ASP A 225 2.80 18.08 -9.27
N PRO A 226 3.47 18.65 -8.24
CA PRO A 226 4.27 17.89 -7.28
C PRO A 226 3.52 16.82 -6.50
N LEU A 227 2.18 16.80 -6.51
CA LEU A 227 1.37 15.72 -5.95
C LEU A 227 1.61 14.38 -6.65
N ASN A 228 1.87 14.41 -7.95
CA ASN A 228 1.87 13.23 -8.80
C ASN A 228 3.23 12.54 -8.83
N LEU A 229 3.25 11.34 -9.40
CA LEU A 229 4.46 10.68 -9.91
C LEU A 229 4.60 10.98 -11.39
N ALA A 230 5.84 10.94 -11.88
CA ALA A 230 6.14 11.02 -13.29
C ALA A 230 7.10 9.89 -13.67
N PHE A 231 6.90 9.33 -14.87
CA PHE A 231 7.74 8.27 -15.42
C PHE A 231 8.05 8.58 -16.88
N LEU A 232 9.28 8.32 -17.32
CA LEU A 232 9.64 8.32 -18.73
C LEU A 232 10.04 6.90 -19.13
N ASN A 233 9.30 6.29 -20.06
CA ASN A 233 9.54 4.91 -20.50
C ASN A 233 9.68 3.94 -19.32
N ASN A 234 8.72 4.00 -18.38
CA ASN A 234 8.67 3.24 -17.12
C ASN A 234 9.77 3.56 -16.09
N ARG A 235 10.71 4.47 -16.39
CA ARG A 235 11.69 4.95 -15.41
C ARG A 235 11.08 6.06 -14.58
N PRO A 236 11.04 5.94 -13.24
CA PRO A 236 10.50 6.99 -12.40
C PRO A 236 11.40 8.24 -12.45
N LEU A 237 10.77 9.41 -12.42
CA LEU A 237 11.43 10.72 -12.45
C LEU A 237 11.31 11.39 -11.09
N GLU A 238 12.33 12.16 -10.74
CA GLU A 238 12.35 12.98 -9.53
C GLU A 238 11.65 14.31 -9.79
N ILE A 239 10.81 14.72 -8.84
CA ILE A 239 10.07 15.98 -8.93
C ILE A 239 10.46 16.83 -7.73
N ASN A 240 10.98 18.03 -7.96
CA ASN A 240 11.34 18.92 -6.87
C ASN A 240 10.11 19.64 -6.26
N GLN A 241 10.34 20.47 -5.24
CA GLN A 241 9.28 21.23 -4.55
C GLN A 241 8.45 22.14 -5.46
N LYS A 242 9.03 22.60 -6.58
CA LYS A 242 8.35 23.45 -7.57
C LYS A 242 7.65 22.65 -8.67
N GLY A 243 7.66 21.31 -8.59
CA GLY A 243 7.07 20.44 -9.61
C GLY A 243 7.98 20.24 -10.82
N LYS A 244 9.21 20.76 -10.80
CA LYS A 244 10.15 20.67 -11.90
C LYS A 244 10.86 19.32 -11.88
N ILE A 245 10.94 18.72 -13.06
CA ILE A 245 11.74 17.57 -13.43
C ILE A 245 12.88 18.11 -14.29
N ASP A 246 14.12 17.78 -13.93
CA ASP A 246 15.32 18.03 -14.75
C ASP A 246 16.12 16.73 -14.74
N ALA A 247 15.97 15.93 -15.79
CA ALA A 247 16.47 14.57 -15.84
C ALA A 247 17.32 14.34 -17.08
N ILE A 248 18.51 13.75 -16.89
CA ILE A 248 19.36 13.26 -17.97
C ILE A 248 19.16 11.74 -18.05
N LEU A 249 18.70 11.27 -19.21
CA LEU A 249 18.25 9.89 -19.40
C LEU A 249 18.86 9.31 -20.69
N PRO A 250 19.04 7.99 -20.80
CA PRO A 250 19.43 7.37 -22.06
C PRO A 250 18.44 7.70 -23.18
N ALA A 251 18.96 8.05 -24.35
CA ALA A 251 18.15 8.26 -25.54
C ALA A 251 17.49 6.92 -25.94
N PRO A 252 16.17 6.88 -26.19
CA PRO A 252 15.52 5.66 -26.66
C PRO A 252 15.90 5.37 -28.11
N ALA A 253 16.09 4.09 -28.44
CA ALA A 253 16.45 3.66 -29.79
C ALA A 253 15.44 4.11 -30.87
N ASN A 254 14.15 4.17 -30.53
CA ASN A 254 13.07 4.39 -31.50
C ASN A 254 12.37 5.76 -31.37
N SER A 255 12.99 6.74 -30.69
CA SER A 255 12.37 8.03 -30.34
C SER A 255 11.03 7.94 -29.58
N ASP A 256 10.56 6.75 -29.16
CA ASP A 256 9.36 6.60 -28.34
C ASP A 256 9.66 7.11 -26.92
N LEU A 257 9.19 8.32 -26.64
CA LEU A 257 9.34 9.00 -25.36
C LEU A 257 7.97 9.12 -24.72
N ARG A 258 7.61 8.13 -23.91
CA ARG A 258 6.34 8.09 -23.21
C ARG A 258 6.50 8.64 -21.81
N LEU A 259 6.01 9.86 -21.60
CA LEU A 259 5.84 10.44 -20.28
C LEU A 259 4.50 9.96 -19.71
N VAL A 260 4.52 9.41 -18.50
CA VAL A 260 3.34 9.03 -17.74
C VAL A 260 3.27 9.88 -16.49
N VAL A 261 2.13 10.50 -16.22
CA VAL A 261 1.84 11.19 -14.97
C VAL A 261 0.77 10.40 -14.22
N ARG A 262 1.05 10.02 -12.96
CA ARG A 262 0.16 9.18 -12.13
C ARG A 262 -0.23 9.92 -10.85
N SER A 263 -1.53 9.98 -10.54
CA SER A 263 -2.04 10.55 -9.29
C SER A 263 -1.83 9.59 -8.10
N PRO A 264 -1.87 10.07 -6.85
CA PRO A 264 -1.92 9.18 -5.69
C PRO A 264 -3.13 8.24 -5.72
N LEU A 265 -4.26 8.62 -6.34
CA LEU A 265 -5.46 7.78 -6.46
C LEU A 265 -5.35 6.70 -7.56
N GLY A 266 -4.30 6.73 -8.37
CA GLY A 266 -4.01 5.73 -9.40
C GLY A 266 -4.46 6.12 -10.82
N ASP A 267 -4.98 7.34 -11.01
CA ASP A 267 -5.29 7.84 -12.34
C ASP A 267 -4.00 8.12 -13.11
N GLU A 268 -4.01 7.84 -14.41
CA GLU A 268 -2.84 7.99 -15.26
C GLU A 268 -3.15 8.77 -16.52
N LYS A 269 -2.14 9.52 -17.00
CA LYS A 269 -2.18 10.11 -18.32
C LYS A 269 -0.86 9.91 -19.05
N TYR A 270 -0.99 9.49 -20.30
CA TYR A 270 0.11 9.18 -21.20
C TYR A 270 0.35 10.31 -22.19
N TYR A 271 1.63 10.62 -22.42
CA TYR A 271 2.07 11.68 -23.32
C TYR A 271 3.21 11.18 -24.18
N ASN A 272 3.06 11.30 -25.51
CA ASN A 272 4.13 11.02 -26.45
C ASN A 272 4.94 12.31 -26.68
N LEU A 273 6.21 12.31 -26.29
CA LEU A 273 7.16 13.41 -26.46
C LEU A 273 8.09 13.22 -27.67
N GLY A 274 7.98 12.09 -28.38
CA GLY A 274 8.90 11.74 -29.47
C GLY A 274 8.92 12.78 -30.60
N ALA A 275 7.76 13.33 -30.96
CA ALA A 275 7.67 14.40 -31.97
C ALA A 275 8.43 15.66 -31.56
N LYS A 276 8.36 16.04 -30.27
CA LYS A 276 8.99 17.25 -29.73
C LYS A 276 10.51 17.16 -29.70
N LEU A 277 11.07 15.95 -29.54
CA LEU A 277 12.52 15.75 -29.62
C LEU A 277 13.03 15.95 -31.06
N ARG A 278 12.28 15.50 -32.08
CA ARG A 278 12.67 15.67 -33.49
C ARG A 278 12.72 17.15 -33.87
N GLU A 279 11.73 17.93 -33.46
CA GLU A 279 11.70 19.39 -33.67
C GLU A 279 12.91 20.09 -33.02
N SER A 280 13.37 19.63 -31.86
CA SER A 280 14.54 20.21 -31.18
C SER A 280 15.88 19.91 -31.88
N GLY A 281 15.96 18.80 -32.64
CA GLY A 281 17.17 18.38 -33.35
C GLY A 281 17.34 19.02 -34.73
N VAL A 282 16.28 19.59 -35.31
CA VAL A 282 16.34 20.27 -36.61
C VAL A 282 17.00 21.66 -36.52
N ASN A 283 17.02 22.28 -35.33
CA ASN A 283 17.65 23.59 -35.11
C ASN A 283 19.12 23.51 -34.67
N SER A 284 19.81 22.38 -34.89
CA SER A 284 21.22 22.18 -34.51
C SER A 284 22.16 21.96 -35.70
N GLN A 285 21.74 22.27 -36.93
CA GLN A 285 22.60 22.30 -38.11
C GLN A 285 22.82 23.72 -38.60
#